data_AF-A0A7S1PVV5-F1
#
_entry.id   AF-A0A7S1PVV5-F1
#
_cell.length_a   1.000
_cell.length_b   1.000
_cell.length_c   1.000
_cell.angle_alpha   90.00
_cell.angle_beta   90.00
_cell.angle_gamma   90.00
#
_symmetry.space_group_name_H-M   'P 1'
#
loop_
_entity.id
_entity.type
_entity.pdbx_description
1 polymer ?
#
loop_
_entity_poly.entity_id
_entity_poly.type
_entity_poly.pdbx_seq_one_letter_code
_entity_poly.pdbx_strand_id
1 'polypeptide(L)'
;PGTENIVVVFSYEVWYQGRSLSKEPEIVASGWAEAVHEEVKAMLRPVDARGWSCESYSERVAFLELMEAAREELGEDCLPEMEGWVRLYHSHHTSVTGMGILCQFRRQAPKVRIELDFDSAWYTWAGEPRQFTALSDQEESLYYYS
;
A
#
# COMPACT_ATOMS: atom_id res chain seq x y z
N PRO A 1 -6.25 -1.05 -17.64
CA PRO A 1 -6.27 0.08 -16.67
C PRO A 1 -4.85 0.46 -16.27
N GLY A 2 -4.47 1.74 -16.33
CA GLY A 2 -3.16 2.17 -15.84
C GLY A 2 -3.10 2.16 -14.31
N THR A 3 -1.89 2.10 -13.75
CA THR A 3 -1.63 1.99 -12.30
C THR A 3 -2.16 3.20 -11.51
N GLU A 4 -2.33 4.34 -12.18
CA GLU A 4 -2.92 5.56 -11.65
C GLU A 4 -4.39 5.44 -11.22
N ASN A 5 -5.08 4.39 -11.66
CA ASN A 5 -6.46 4.10 -11.25
C ASN A 5 -6.55 3.12 -10.07
N ILE A 6 -5.40 2.65 -9.56
CA ILE A 6 -5.33 1.75 -8.41
C ILE A 6 -5.29 2.59 -7.14
N VAL A 7 -6.28 2.37 -6.28
CA VAL A 7 -6.41 3.06 -4.99
C VAL A 7 -6.42 2.03 -3.88
N VAL A 8 -6.04 2.49 -2.68
CA VAL A 8 -6.17 1.69 -1.46
C VAL A 8 -7.04 2.43 -0.46
N VAL A 9 -7.92 1.73 0.23
CA VAL A 9 -8.50 2.24 1.47
C VAL A 9 -7.56 1.85 2.60
N PHE A 10 -7.13 2.84 3.38
CA PHE A 10 -6.15 2.69 4.44
C PHE A 10 -6.73 3.16 5.77
N SER A 11 -6.59 2.34 6.81
CA SER A 11 -6.89 2.72 8.20
C SER A 11 -5.91 2.04 9.14
N TYR A 12 -5.72 2.61 10.31
CA TYR A 12 -4.84 2.03 11.33
C TYR A 12 -5.20 2.46 12.73
N GLU A 13 -4.75 1.66 13.69
CA GLU A 13 -4.66 2.01 15.09
C GLU A 13 -3.37 1.41 15.62
N VAL A 14 -2.44 2.28 16.01
CA VAL A 14 -1.12 1.90 16.49
C VAL A 14 -0.81 2.58 17.81
N TRP A 15 0.02 1.95 18.63
CA TRP A 15 0.40 2.45 19.93
C TRP A 15 1.89 2.26 20.21
N TYR A 16 2.42 3.21 20.97
CA TYR A 16 3.80 3.21 21.46
C TYR A 16 3.86 3.96 22.79
N GLN A 17 4.42 3.32 23.82
CA GLN A 17 4.63 3.93 25.15
C GLN A 17 3.39 4.64 25.75
N GLY A 18 2.21 4.04 25.59
CA GLY A 18 0.95 4.58 26.12
C GLY A 18 0.35 5.73 25.31
N ARG A 19 0.95 6.11 24.18
CA ARG A 19 0.38 7.03 23.19
C ARG A 19 -0.17 6.22 22.01
N SER A 20 -1.22 6.73 21.37
CA SER A 20 -1.84 6.08 20.22
C SER A 20 -1.96 7.04 19.03
N LEU A 21 -1.91 6.46 17.84
CA LEU A 21 -2.27 7.11 16.58
C LEU A 21 -3.35 6.28 15.91
N SER A 22 -4.34 6.95 15.34
CA SER A 22 -5.42 6.29 14.61
C SER A 22 -5.80 7.11 13.39
N LYS A 23 -6.22 6.40 12.34
CA LYS A 23 -6.74 6.99 11.11
C LYS A 23 -7.97 6.22 10.69
N GLU A 24 -9.09 6.95 10.58
CA GLU A 24 -10.31 6.43 9.98
C GLU A 24 -10.05 6.03 8.51
N PRO A 25 -10.83 5.08 7.95
CA PRO A 25 -10.65 4.63 6.58
C PRO A 25 -10.64 5.79 5.57
N GLU A 26 -9.51 5.95 4.87
CA GLU A 26 -9.34 6.98 3.84
C GLU A 26 -8.84 6.35 2.53
N ILE A 27 -9.29 6.89 1.40
CA ILE A 27 -8.82 6.50 0.08
C ILE A 27 -7.47 7.17 -0.17
N VAL A 28 -6.44 6.36 -0.39
CA VAL A 28 -5.10 6.79 -0.80
C VAL A 28 -4.92 6.41 -2.27
N ALA A 29 -4.67 7.42 -3.10
CA ALA A 29 -4.37 7.26 -4.52
C ALA A 29 -2.85 7.17 -4.75
N SER A 30 -2.46 6.71 -5.94
CA SER A 30 -1.08 6.78 -6.38
C SER A 30 -0.60 8.25 -6.41
N GLY A 31 0.58 8.54 -5.90
CA GLY A 31 1.09 9.92 -5.87
C GLY A 31 2.37 10.07 -5.05
N TRP A 32 2.87 11.30 -5.01
CA TRP A 32 4.01 11.64 -4.17
C TRP A 32 3.57 11.86 -2.73
N ALA A 33 4.25 11.21 -1.80
CA ALA A 33 4.19 11.56 -0.38
C ALA A 33 5.07 12.80 -0.12
N GLU A 34 4.64 13.97 -0.61
CA GLU A 34 5.45 15.21 -0.62
C GLU A 34 5.89 15.64 0.79
N ALA A 35 5.03 15.44 1.79
CA ALA A 35 5.28 15.80 3.18
C ALA A 35 6.20 14.82 3.94
N VAL A 36 6.61 13.71 3.31
CA VAL A 36 7.41 12.67 3.98
C VAL A 36 8.91 12.92 3.79
N HIS A 37 9.68 12.77 4.86
CA HIS A 37 11.12 12.97 4.82
C HIS A 37 11.82 11.91 3.96
N GLU A 38 12.89 12.29 3.26
CA GLU A 38 13.63 11.39 2.36
C GLU A 38 14.18 10.14 3.06
N GLU A 39 14.52 10.26 4.34
CA GLU A 39 14.97 9.13 5.16
C GLU A 39 13.85 8.09 5.34
N VAL A 40 12.62 8.53 5.57
CA VAL A 40 11.43 7.67 5.67
C VAL A 40 11.11 7.07 4.29
N LYS A 41 11.13 7.89 3.22
CA LYS A 41 10.97 7.40 1.83
C LYS A 41 11.98 6.32 1.46
N ALA A 42 13.20 6.41 1.96
CA ALA A 42 14.27 5.46 1.72
C ALA A 42 14.07 4.11 2.41
N MET A 43 13.19 4.02 3.41
CA MET A 43 12.86 2.77 4.12
C MET A 43 11.93 1.86 3.32
N LEU A 44 11.11 2.42 2.43
CA LEU A 44 10.17 1.68 1.57
C LEU A 44 10.51 1.91 0.10
N ARG A 45 11.38 1.07 -0.45
CA ARG A 45 11.84 1.14 -1.85
C ARG A 45 11.09 0.14 -2.73
N PRO A 46 10.52 0.55 -3.87
CA PRO A 46 9.93 -0.37 -4.84
C PRO A 46 10.94 -1.39 -5.37
N VAL A 47 10.47 -2.61 -5.64
CA VAL A 47 11.32 -3.74 -6.06
C VAL A 47 11.72 -3.64 -7.54
N ASP A 48 10.85 -3.14 -8.42
CA ASP A 48 11.16 -2.91 -9.84
C ASP A 48 11.57 -1.45 -10.08
N ALA A 49 12.84 -1.14 -9.83
CA ALA A 49 13.42 0.19 -10.08
C ALA A 49 13.84 0.39 -11.56
N ARG A 50 13.10 -0.15 -12.54
CA ARG A 50 13.31 0.14 -13.97
C ARG A 50 12.71 1.49 -14.40
N GLY A 51 12.93 2.52 -13.60
CA GLY A 51 12.94 3.92 -14.03
C GLY A 51 11.61 4.67 -14.21
N TRP A 52 10.44 4.02 -14.22
CA TRP A 52 9.21 4.72 -14.64
C TRP A 52 8.11 5.00 -13.61
N SER A 53 8.01 4.31 -12.47
CA SER A 53 6.91 4.61 -11.54
C SER A 53 7.14 4.13 -10.10
N CYS A 54 8.32 4.37 -9.56
CA CYS A 54 8.66 4.07 -8.16
C CYS A 54 7.66 4.71 -7.15
N GLU A 55 6.89 5.69 -7.61
CA GLU A 55 6.11 6.61 -6.80
C GLU A 55 4.61 6.43 -6.98
N SER A 56 4.20 5.45 -7.78
CA SER A 56 2.80 5.27 -8.19
C SER A 56 2.06 4.19 -7.40
N TYR A 57 2.64 3.69 -6.32
CA TYR A 57 2.03 2.65 -5.49
C TYR A 57 1.29 3.30 -4.32
N SER A 58 -0.04 3.28 -4.37
CA SER A 58 -0.91 3.86 -3.36
C SER A 58 -0.69 3.23 -1.97
N GLU A 59 -0.36 1.94 -1.90
CA GLU A 59 0.04 1.28 -0.66
C GLU A 59 1.33 1.86 -0.09
N ARG A 60 2.30 2.23 -0.94
CA ARG A 60 3.56 2.85 -0.48
C ARG A 60 3.27 4.20 0.16
N VAL A 61 2.47 5.03 -0.50
CA VAL A 61 2.08 6.35 0.02
C VAL A 61 1.44 6.20 1.39
N ALA A 62 0.48 5.29 1.52
CA ALA A 62 -0.22 5.03 2.78
C ALA A 62 0.72 4.65 3.93
N PHE A 63 1.67 3.74 3.69
CA PHE A 63 2.65 3.37 4.71
C PHE A 63 3.64 4.48 5.04
N LEU A 64 4.06 5.26 4.05
CA LEU A 64 4.97 6.39 4.27
C LEU A 64 4.31 7.48 5.13
N GLU A 65 3.04 7.79 4.88
CA GLU A 65 2.28 8.72 5.72
C GLU A 65 2.16 8.23 7.16
N LEU A 66 1.86 6.93 7.37
CA LEU A 66 1.83 6.34 8.71
C LEU A 66 3.21 6.42 9.39
N MET A 67 4.28 6.07 8.68
CA MET A 67 5.63 6.08 9.25
C MET A 67 6.08 7.49 9.61
N GLU A 68 5.75 8.49 8.78
CA GLU A 68 6.02 9.90 9.09
C GLU A 68 5.21 10.37 10.29
N ALA A 69 3.89 10.10 10.32
CA ALA A 69 3.05 10.45 11.46
C ALA A 69 3.52 9.79 12.77
N ALA A 70 3.93 8.52 12.71
CA ALA A 70 4.51 7.83 13.85
C ALA A 70 5.83 8.46 14.30
N ARG A 71 6.71 8.85 13.36
CA ARG A 71 7.95 9.55 13.67
C ARG A 71 7.71 10.89 14.36
N GLU A 72 6.80 11.70 13.82
CA GLU A 72 6.49 13.04 14.33
C GLU A 72 5.80 12.99 15.69
N GLU A 73 4.84 12.09 15.86
CA GLU A 73 4.02 12.05 17.06
C GLU A 73 4.62 11.13 18.12
N LEU A 74 5.10 9.94 17.77
CA LEU A 74 5.55 8.91 18.72
C LEU A 74 7.08 8.90 18.92
N GLY A 75 7.82 9.62 18.10
CA GLY A 75 9.28 9.76 18.16
C GLY A 75 10.03 8.93 17.12
N GLU A 76 11.30 9.28 16.86
CA GLU A 76 12.07 8.76 15.72
C GLU A 76 12.29 7.23 15.76
N ASP A 77 12.50 6.67 16.95
CA ASP A 77 12.80 5.25 17.13
C ASP A 77 11.56 4.40 17.49
N CYS A 78 10.34 4.91 17.24
CA CYS A 78 9.13 4.22 17.69
C CYS A 78 8.82 2.94 16.90
N LEU A 79 9.17 2.87 15.61
CA LEU A 79 8.67 1.84 14.69
C LEU A 79 8.95 0.39 15.14
N PRO A 80 10.16 0.01 15.61
CA PRO A 80 10.45 -1.38 15.99
C PRO A 80 9.59 -1.89 17.16
N GLU A 81 9.18 -0.99 18.03
CA GLU A 81 8.42 -1.27 19.25
C GLU A 81 6.94 -0.89 19.13
N MET A 82 6.55 -0.23 18.03
CA MET A 82 5.18 0.13 17.73
C MET A 82 4.34 -1.13 17.52
N GLU A 83 3.19 -1.17 18.18
CA GLU A 83 2.24 -2.27 18.14
C GLU A 83 0.90 -1.82 17.56
N GLY A 84 0.09 -2.77 17.12
CA GLY A 84 -1.28 -2.52 16.68
C GLY A 84 -1.60 -3.12 15.35
N TRP A 85 -2.46 -2.44 14.59
CA TRP A 85 -2.94 -2.95 13.31
C TRP A 85 -3.00 -1.86 12.25
N VAL A 86 -2.78 -2.29 11.01
CA VAL A 86 -3.02 -1.53 9.78
C VAL A 86 -3.92 -2.36 8.88
N ARG A 87 -4.91 -1.72 8.29
CA ARG A 87 -5.87 -2.33 7.37
C ARG A 87 -5.77 -1.68 6.01
N LEU A 88 -5.63 -2.51 5.00
CA LEU A 88 -5.55 -2.13 3.61
C LEU A 88 -6.62 -2.88 2.82
N TYR A 89 -7.42 -2.15 2.06
CA TYR A 89 -8.24 -2.71 1.01
C TYR A 89 -7.78 -2.18 -0.33
N HIS A 90 -7.26 -3.04 -1.20
CA HIS A 90 -6.85 -2.61 -2.52
C HIS A 90 -8.01 -2.74 -3.52
N SER A 91 -8.15 -1.75 -4.40
CA SER A 91 -9.12 -1.86 -5.50
C SER A 91 -8.74 -2.92 -6.54
N HIS A 92 -7.54 -3.51 -6.44
CA HIS A 92 -6.99 -4.56 -7.30
C HIS A 92 -6.10 -5.51 -6.49
N HIS A 93 -5.84 -6.73 -6.98
CA HIS A 93 -4.83 -7.61 -6.38
C HIS A 93 -3.45 -6.94 -6.24
N THR A 94 -2.77 -7.22 -5.13
CA THR A 94 -1.45 -6.64 -4.83
C THR A 94 -0.36 -7.17 -5.76
N SER A 95 0.39 -6.27 -6.40
CA SER A 95 1.53 -6.63 -7.25
C SER A 95 2.72 -7.18 -6.45
N VAL A 96 3.70 -7.80 -7.12
CA VAL A 96 4.97 -8.22 -6.47
C VAL A 96 5.69 -7.04 -5.81
N THR A 97 5.66 -5.86 -6.44
CA THR A 97 6.22 -4.63 -5.85
C THR A 97 5.48 -4.23 -4.57
N GLY A 98 4.14 -4.28 -4.59
CA GLY A 98 3.29 -4.01 -3.43
C GLY A 98 3.58 -4.97 -2.27
N MET A 99 3.71 -6.27 -2.56
CA MET A 99 4.14 -7.25 -1.56
C MET A 99 5.54 -6.92 -0.99
N GLY A 100 6.46 -6.46 -1.84
CA GLY A 100 7.77 -5.99 -1.41
C GLY A 100 7.71 -4.81 -0.45
N ILE A 101 6.78 -3.87 -0.66
CA ILE A 101 6.52 -2.73 0.23
C ILE A 101 5.97 -3.20 1.58
N LEU A 102 4.97 -4.09 1.58
CA LEU A 102 4.41 -4.69 2.79
C LEU A 102 5.49 -5.38 3.64
N CYS A 103 6.35 -6.17 3.00
CA CYS A 103 7.48 -6.84 3.65
C CYS A 103 8.49 -5.85 4.25
N GLN A 104 8.76 -4.74 3.56
CA GLN A 104 9.65 -3.70 4.07
C GLN A 104 9.05 -2.97 5.27
N PHE A 105 7.78 -2.59 5.21
CA PHE A 105 7.08 -2.01 6.36
C PHE A 105 7.12 -2.96 7.56
N ARG A 106 6.81 -4.25 7.34
CA ARG A 106 6.84 -5.26 8.40
C ARG A 106 8.24 -5.42 9.04
N ARG A 107 9.31 -5.13 8.32
CA ARG A 107 10.68 -5.11 8.86
C ARG A 107 10.92 -3.93 9.79
N GLN A 108 10.34 -2.76 9.47
CA GLN A 108 10.44 -1.56 10.30
C GLN A 108 9.52 -1.62 11.52
N ALA A 109 8.32 -2.18 11.37
CA ALA A 109 7.29 -2.28 12.39
C ALA A 109 6.86 -3.75 12.64
N PRO A 110 7.72 -4.59 13.25
CA PRO A 110 7.55 -6.03 13.38
C PRO A 110 6.49 -6.44 14.41
N LYS A 111 5.85 -5.51 15.11
CA LYS A 111 4.75 -5.81 16.03
C LYS A 111 3.39 -5.27 15.55
N VAL A 112 3.37 -4.55 14.43
CA VAL A 112 2.12 -4.08 13.78
C VAL A 112 1.57 -5.15 12.83
N ARG A 113 0.36 -5.61 13.09
CA ARG A 113 -0.35 -6.58 12.23
C ARG A 113 -0.84 -5.88 10.96
N ILE A 114 -0.56 -6.48 9.81
CA ILE A 114 -1.10 -6.04 8.52
C ILE A 114 -2.29 -6.91 8.15
N GLU A 115 -3.44 -6.29 7.96
CA GLU A 115 -4.66 -6.89 7.41
C GLU A 115 -4.83 -6.36 5.98
N LEU A 116 -4.74 -7.24 5.00
CA LEU A 116 -4.88 -6.90 3.58
C LEU A 116 -6.06 -7.66 3.00
N ASP A 117 -6.95 -6.92 2.35
CA ASP A 117 -8.01 -7.45 1.50
C ASP A 117 -7.96 -6.73 0.14
N PHE A 118 -8.57 -7.32 -0.90
CA PHE A 118 -8.53 -6.75 -2.23
C PHE A 118 -9.67 -7.24 -3.12
N ASP A 119 -10.09 -6.38 -4.05
CA ASP A 119 -10.93 -6.79 -5.16
C ASP A 119 -10.15 -7.63 -6.17
N SER A 120 -10.74 -8.74 -6.63
CA SER A 120 -10.28 -9.43 -7.84
C SER A 120 -10.74 -8.63 -9.07
N ALA A 121 -10.08 -7.50 -9.30
CA ALA A 121 -10.50 -6.45 -10.22
C ALA A 121 -10.46 -6.82 -11.72
N TRP A 122 -9.91 -7.98 -12.06
CA TRP A 122 -10.03 -8.52 -13.42
C TRP A 122 -11.46 -9.00 -13.69
N TYR A 123 -12.13 -9.54 -12.68
CA TYR A 123 -13.43 -10.19 -12.80
C TYR A 123 -14.58 -9.39 -12.16
N THR A 124 -14.27 -8.41 -11.31
CA THR A 124 -15.27 -7.62 -10.58
C THR A 124 -14.88 -6.14 -10.48
N TRP A 125 -15.85 -5.25 -10.30
CA TRP A 125 -15.66 -3.84 -9.96
C TRP A 125 -16.58 -3.50 -8.79
N ALA A 126 -16.01 -3.17 -7.61
CA ALA A 126 -16.77 -2.86 -6.39
C ALA A 126 -17.78 -3.96 -6.01
N GLY A 127 -17.36 -5.23 -6.10
CA GLY A 127 -18.20 -6.40 -5.82
C GLY A 127 -19.15 -6.83 -6.95
N GLU A 128 -19.27 -6.06 -8.03
CA GLU A 128 -20.11 -6.42 -9.19
C GLU A 128 -19.27 -7.14 -10.26
N PRO A 129 -19.76 -8.23 -10.89
CA PRO A 129 -19.05 -8.89 -12.00
C PRO A 129 -18.79 -7.95 -13.18
N ARG A 130 -17.57 -7.94 -13.70
CA ARG A 130 -17.23 -7.22 -14.93
C ARG A 130 -17.85 -7.95 -16.13
N GLN A 131 -18.59 -7.24 -16.97
CA GLN A 131 -18.94 -7.76 -18.28
C GLN A 131 -17.68 -7.77 -19.16
N PHE A 132 -17.17 -8.97 -19.46
CA PHE A 132 -16.09 -9.14 -20.41
C PHE A 132 -16.48 -8.52 -21.76
N THR A 133 -15.75 -7.50 -22.19
CA THR A 133 -15.82 -7.04 -23.57
C THR A 133 -14.70 -7.76 -24.32
N ALA A 134 -14.95 -8.20 -25.57
CA ALA A 134 -14.06 -9.07 -26.35
C ALA A 134 -12.59 -8.57 -26.55
N LEU A 135 -12.25 -7.38 -26.07
CA LEU A 135 -10.89 -6.84 -26.02
C LEU A 135 -10.06 -7.37 -24.84
N SER A 136 -10.68 -7.72 -23.70
CA SER A 136 -9.95 -8.25 -22.53
C SER A 136 -9.40 -9.67 -22.76
N ASP A 137 -10.02 -10.43 -23.64
CA ASP A 137 -9.65 -11.83 -23.91
C ASP A 137 -8.40 -11.94 -24.79
N GLN A 138 -8.07 -10.89 -25.57
CA GLN A 138 -6.84 -10.87 -26.36
C GLN A 138 -5.60 -10.57 -25.51
N GLU A 139 -5.75 -9.77 -24.44
CA GLU A 139 -4.63 -9.43 -23.54
C GLU A 139 -4.33 -10.57 -22.53
N GLU A 140 -5.32 -11.36 -22.11
CA GLU A 140 -5.08 -12.56 -21.26
C GLU A 140 -4.15 -13.59 -21.94
N SER A 141 -4.23 -13.72 -23.27
CA SER A 141 -3.37 -14.65 -24.02
C SER A 141 -1.87 -14.27 -24.00
N LEU A 142 -1.55 -12.99 -23.78
CA LEU A 142 -0.18 -12.47 -23.73
C LEU A 142 0.53 -12.70 -22.39
N TYR A 143 -0.21 -12.95 -21.30
CA TYR A 143 0.37 -13.09 -19.95
C TYR A 143 0.46 -14.53 -19.45
N TYR A 144 -0.29 -15.47 -20.04
CA TYR A 144 -0.39 -16.84 -19.53
C TYR A 144 0.13 -17.93 -20.48
N TYR A 145 0.52 -17.58 -21.72
CA TYR A 145 1.15 -18.50 -22.67
C TYR A 145 2.39 -17.88 -23.32
N SER A 146 3.49 -17.84 -22.57
CA SER A 146 4.85 -17.71 -23.11
C SER A 146 5.84 -18.48 -22.26
#